data_AF-B8LE04-F1
#
_entry.id   AF-B8LE04-F1
#
_cell.length_a   1.000
_cell.length_b   1.000
_cell.length_c   1.000
_cell.angle_alpha   90.00
_cell.angle_beta   90.00
_cell.angle_gamma   90.00
#
_symmetry.space_group_name_H-M   'P 1'
#
loop_
_entity.id
_entity.type
_entity.pdbx_description
1 polymer ?
#
loop_
_entity_poly.entity_id
_entity_poly.type
_entity_poly.pdbx_seq_one_letter_code
_entity_poly.pdbx_strand_id
1 'polypeptide(L)'
;MILSLKSLLFIVSIYSTATVTSAENTDANVSEICRATCTADSKGVELCKFTAKLNLHASELGYFQFEECGDVNNPTLGMEVGKSYVFEQADVSNHMHPLGFAYYPDGAHANADELEPTIVPPGSSSTCDTDSSCPAPMYHMNEEYLGSYSNNVNISSGQISDNASEDFGLDNYEPMFFHPLTEWIGYGNFAVYLKFDADTDFKRDIFYFCHIHQYMSGRIKLLRDGIPIQPDADLPALGYEYDIPTGHDIVCGTYGLDQFQLPHEECPQVFVCDTSDGNKELKQFSQCIDSMNCHMMVGMTTSVKNVEDETALFIHQMIPHHQNAVNMAKALIKTNTIQCDDLTNDDNPDCAMEIILREIINNQNAQIQAMRAILESKSFPQENDCVVPIGGSTVAAGANNVVQSSSSRTNGSMVYVLLVSVLAMIPFIA
;
A
#
# COMPACT_ATOMS: atom_id res chain seq x y z
N MET A 1 -32.50 83.79 -20.29
CA MET A 1 -32.55 84.09 -18.83
C MET A 1 -32.28 82.78 -18.10
N ILE A 2 -31.01 82.55 -17.75
CA ILE A 2 -30.45 82.75 -16.40
C ILE A 2 -30.76 81.58 -15.46
N LEU A 3 -29.72 80.76 -15.30
CA LEU A 3 -29.22 80.07 -14.09
C LEU A 3 -30.21 79.44 -13.09
N SER A 4 -29.98 78.17 -12.74
CA SER A 4 -29.33 77.85 -11.46
C SER A 4 -28.91 76.38 -11.37
N LEU A 5 -27.60 76.19 -11.24
CA LEU A 5 -26.93 75.01 -10.68
C LEU A 5 -27.56 74.59 -9.35
N LYS A 6 -27.70 73.28 -9.12
CA LYS A 6 -27.38 72.64 -7.83
C LYS A 6 -27.04 71.17 -8.05
N SER A 7 -25.91 70.80 -7.48
CA SER A 7 -25.10 69.61 -7.73
C SER A 7 -25.81 68.28 -7.49
N LEU A 8 -25.60 67.34 -8.41
CA LEU A 8 -25.85 65.92 -8.22
C LEU A 8 -24.81 65.37 -7.24
N LEU A 9 -25.25 64.88 -6.07
CA LEU A 9 -24.42 64.09 -5.18
C LEU A 9 -24.14 62.74 -5.86
N PHE A 10 -22.87 62.47 -6.15
CA PHE A 10 -22.37 61.13 -6.46
C PHE A 10 -22.38 60.30 -5.18
N ILE A 11 -23.23 59.27 -5.12
CA ILE A 11 -23.12 58.20 -4.13
C ILE A 11 -21.98 57.29 -4.60
N VAL A 12 -20.79 57.47 -4.01
CA VAL A 12 -19.71 56.49 -4.13
C VAL A 12 -20.04 55.36 -3.16
N SER A 13 -20.51 54.23 -3.69
CA SER A 13 -20.63 52.99 -2.93
C SER A 13 -19.22 52.47 -2.66
N ILE A 14 -18.72 52.68 -1.45
CA ILE A 14 -17.49 52.06 -0.97
C ILE A 14 -17.81 50.58 -0.75
N TYR A 15 -17.51 49.74 -1.73
CA TYR A 15 -17.37 48.31 -1.48
C TYR A 15 -16.09 48.13 -0.65
N SER A 16 -16.26 47.85 0.64
CA SER A 16 -15.19 47.36 1.49
C SER A 16 -14.77 45.99 0.96
N THR A 17 -13.71 45.94 0.16
CA THR A 17 -13.00 44.70 -0.11
C THR A 17 -12.32 44.29 1.19
N ALA A 18 -12.94 43.40 1.94
CA ALA A 18 -12.28 42.72 3.04
C ALA A 18 -11.16 41.88 2.43
N THR A 19 -9.93 42.40 2.53
CA THR A 19 -8.71 41.59 2.40
C THR A 19 -8.72 40.63 3.56
N VAL A 20 -9.12 39.38 3.31
CA VAL A 20 -8.90 38.27 4.24
C VAL A 20 -7.40 38.02 4.24
N THR A 21 -6.70 38.68 5.16
CA THR A 21 -5.38 38.24 5.60
C THR A 21 -5.59 36.94 6.34
N SER A 22 -5.18 35.82 5.73
CA SER A 22 -5.04 34.54 6.39
C SER A 22 -4.08 34.71 7.58
N ALA A 23 -4.62 34.70 8.79
CA ALA A 23 -3.83 34.57 9.99
C ALA A 23 -3.36 33.11 10.07
N GLU A 24 -2.05 32.91 9.98
CA GLU A 24 -1.41 31.68 10.42
C GLU A 24 -1.62 31.48 11.92
N ASN A 25 -1.77 30.20 12.25
CA ASN A 25 -1.38 29.53 13.49
C ASN A 25 -2.32 29.59 14.70
N THR A 26 -3.10 28.52 14.89
CA THR A 26 -2.98 27.56 16.01
C THR A 26 -4.22 26.64 16.05
N ASP A 27 -4.22 25.52 15.30
CA ASP A 27 -4.92 24.26 15.68
C ASP A 27 -4.71 23.07 14.70
N ALA A 28 -3.59 23.06 13.95
CA ALA A 28 -3.28 21.96 13.04
C ALA A 28 -2.53 20.86 13.80
N ASN A 29 -3.23 19.97 14.52
CA ASN A 29 -2.66 18.66 14.90
C ASN A 29 -3.63 17.59 15.46
N VAL A 30 -4.94 17.83 15.52
CA VAL A 30 -5.91 16.82 16.01
C VAL A 30 -6.96 16.45 14.95
N SER A 31 -7.17 17.27 13.91
CA SER A 31 -8.23 17.03 12.91
C SER A 31 -7.88 16.07 11.77
N GLU A 32 -6.62 15.62 11.65
CA GLU A 32 -6.19 14.68 10.59
C GLU A 32 -6.06 13.23 11.04
N ILE A 33 -6.20 12.96 12.35
CA ILE A 33 -6.08 11.60 12.87
C ILE A 33 -7.43 10.92 12.84
N CYS A 34 -7.55 9.86 12.04
CA CYS A 34 -8.75 9.06 11.94
C CYS A 34 -9.01 8.29 13.25
N ARG A 35 -10.29 8.20 13.64
CA ARG A 35 -10.72 7.55 14.89
C ARG A 35 -11.59 6.34 14.58
N ALA A 36 -11.36 5.27 15.32
CA ALA A 36 -12.17 4.05 15.28
C ALA A 36 -13.60 4.31 15.77
N THR A 37 -14.52 3.45 15.37
CA THR A 37 -15.86 3.37 15.94
C THR A 37 -15.81 2.53 17.22
N CYS A 38 -16.07 3.14 18.38
CA CYS A 38 -16.01 2.43 19.67
C CYS A 38 -17.39 2.03 20.19
N THR A 39 -17.50 0.78 20.65
CA THR A 39 -18.69 0.25 21.32
C THR A 39 -18.32 -0.28 22.70
N ALA A 40 -19.09 0.10 23.72
CA ALA A 40 -18.94 -0.42 25.07
C ALA A 40 -19.84 -1.64 25.30
N ASP A 41 -19.29 -2.68 25.92
CA ASP A 41 -20.08 -3.83 26.38
C ASP A 41 -20.92 -3.48 27.63
N SER A 42 -21.72 -4.44 28.10
CA SER A 42 -22.56 -4.28 29.30
C SER A 42 -21.78 -4.01 30.60
N LYS A 43 -20.46 -4.24 30.61
CA LYS A 43 -19.55 -3.99 31.73
C LYS A 43 -18.76 -2.68 31.55
N GLY A 44 -18.99 -1.95 30.46
CA GLY A 44 -18.30 -0.70 30.14
C GLY A 44 -16.92 -0.89 29.51
N VAL A 45 -16.57 -2.11 29.07
CA VAL A 45 -15.34 -2.36 28.32
C VAL A 45 -15.55 -1.88 26.89
N GLU A 46 -14.74 -0.92 26.45
CA GLU A 46 -14.79 -0.40 25.08
C GLU A 46 -13.89 -1.22 24.13
N LEU A 47 -14.49 -1.66 23.02
CA LEU A 47 -13.80 -2.18 21.85
C LEU A 47 -13.97 -1.18 20.70
N CYS A 48 -12.85 -0.75 20.14
CA CYS A 48 -12.79 0.23 19.06
C CYS A 48 -12.45 -0.46 17.73
N LYS A 49 -13.30 -0.32 16.73
CA LYS A 49 -13.19 -1.00 15.44
C LYS A 49 -12.67 -0.08 14.34
N PHE A 50 -11.74 -0.63 13.57
CA PHE A 50 -11.36 -0.18 12.24
C PHE A 50 -11.71 -1.28 11.23
N THR A 51 -12.33 -0.92 10.12
CA THR A 51 -12.75 -1.86 9.07
C THR A 51 -11.85 -1.68 7.86
N ALA A 52 -10.89 -2.57 7.70
CA ALA A 52 -9.87 -2.48 6.67
C ALA A 52 -10.43 -2.88 5.30
N LYS A 53 -10.07 -2.10 4.29
CA LYS A 53 -10.26 -2.40 2.87
C LYS A 53 -9.02 -1.95 2.10
N LEU A 54 -8.92 -2.31 0.84
CA LEU A 54 -7.82 -1.94 -0.02
C LEU A 54 -8.31 -1.21 -1.28
N ASN A 55 -7.69 -0.07 -1.55
CA ASN A 55 -7.84 0.62 -2.82
C ASN A 55 -6.77 0.11 -3.81
N LEU A 56 -7.17 -0.83 -4.67
CA LEU A 56 -6.31 -1.45 -5.69
C LEU A 56 -5.74 -0.44 -6.70
N HIS A 57 -6.38 0.72 -6.89
CA HIS A 57 -5.96 1.74 -7.85
C HIS A 57 -5.09 2.84 -7.22
N ALA A 58 -4.76 2.75 -5.94
CA ALA A 58 -4.01 3.80 -5.25
C ALA A 58 -2.51 3.82 -5.60
N SER A 59 -1.93 2.70 -6.01
CA SER A 59 -0.51 2.52 -6.33
C SER A 59 -0.31 1.24 -7.17
N GLU A 60 0.92 0.84 -7.45
CA GLU A 60 1.24 -0.48 -8.05
C GLU A 60 0.65 -1.63 -7.20
N LEU A 61 0.75 -1.54 -5.87
CA LEU A 61 0.34 -2.59 -4.93
C LEU A 61 -1.06 -2.36 -4.32
N GLY A 62 -1.58 -1.14 -4.44
CA GLY A 62 -2.75 -0.67 -3.70
C GLY A 62 -2.37 -0.14 -2.32
N TYR A 63 -3.32 0.53 -1.67
CA TYR A 63 -3.16 1.06 -0.31
C TYR A 63 -4.36 0.76 0.56
N PHE A 64 -4.10 0.56 1.85
CA PHE A 64 -5.17 0.34 2.83
C PHE A 64 -6.04 1.59 2.93
N GLN A 65 -7.32 1.37 3.15
CA GLN A 65 -8.27 2.36 3.62
C GLN A 65 -9.03 1.74 4.78
N PHE A 66 -9.65 2.59 5.59
CA PHE A 66 -10.53 2.13 6.65
C PHE A 66 -11.88 2.83 6.51
N GLU A 67 -12.98 2.08 6.66
CA GLU A 67 -14.33 2.65 6.47
C GLU A 67 -14.57 3.88 7.34
N GLU A 68 -14.05 3.85 8.57
CA GLU A 68 -14.15 4.93 9.55
C GLU A 68 -13.40 6.21 9.12
N CYS A 69 -12.49 6.11 8.15
CA CYS A 69 -11.66 7.21 7.66
C CYS A 69 -12.13 7.78 6.31
N GLY A 70 -13.16 7.20 5.69
CA GLY A 70 -13.60 7.57 4.35
C GLY A 70 -12.59 7.19 3.25
N ASP A 71 -12.56 7.96 2.16
CA ASP A 71 -11.74 7.66 0.96
C ASP A 71 -10.30 8.19 1.09
N VAL A 72 -9.64 7.89 2.19
CA VAL A 72 -8.24 8.25 2.45
C VAL A 72 -7.37 7.00 2.36
N ASN A 73 -6.35 7.03 1.51
CA ASN A 73 -5.36 5.95 1.41
C ASN A 73 -4.32 6.08 2.52
N ASN A 74 -3.97 4.95 3.14
CA ASN A 74 -3.06 4.83 4.29
C ASN A 74 -3.26 5.96 5.33
N PRO A 75 -4.49 6.16 5.86
CA PRO A 75 -4.77 7.24 6.79
C PRO A 75 -3.94 7.09 8.07
N THR A 76 -3.60 8.22 8.72
CA THR A 76 -3.06 8.18 10.07
C THR A 76 -4.17 7.82 11.06
N LEU A 77 -4.04 6.67 11.72
CA LEU A 77 -5.01 6.17 12.70
C LEU A 77 -4.65 6.66 14.10
N GLY A 78 -5.65 6.78 14.96
CA GLY A 78 -5.48 7.14 16.36
C GLY A 78 -5.91 6.02 17.29
N MET A 79 -5.01 5.59 18.17
CA MET A 79 -5.27 4.57 19.19
C MET A 79 -5.08 5.13 20.60
N GLU A 80 -6.14 5.14 21.40
CA GLU A 80 -6.12 5.54 22.80
C GLU A 80 -5.54 4.42 23.67
N VAL A 81 -4.50 4.74 24.45
CA VAL A 81 -3.89 3.76 25.36
C VAL A 81 -4.91 3.30 26.41
N GLY A 82 -4.83 2.03 26.79
CA GLY A 82 -5.77 1.38 27.71
C GLY A 82 -7.06 0.88 27.05
N LYS A 83 -7.32 1.19 25.78
CA LYS A 83 -8.45 0.64 25.01
C LYS A 83 -8.04 -0.57 24.17
N SER A 84 -9.04 -1.39 23.83
CA SER A 84 -8.88 -2.51 22.91
C SER A 84 -9.30 -2.10 21.51
N TYR A 85 -8.49 -2.46 20.51
CA TYR A 85 -8.79 -2.22 19.10
C TYR A 85 -8.97 -3.53 18.35
N VAL A 86 -9.87 -3.53 17.37
CA VAL A 86 -10.02 -4.59 16.37
C VAL A 86 -9.91 -4.00 14.98
N PHE A 87 -9.08 -4.61 14.15
CA PHE A 87 -8.91 -4.31 12.73
C PHE A 87 -9.56 -5.46 11.96
N GLU A 88 -10.77 -5.24 11.46
CA GLU A 88 -11.53 -6.24 10.71
C GLU A 88 -11.05 -6.27 9.26
N GLN A 89 -10.68 -7.44 8.76
CA GLN A 89 -10.25 -7.69 7.37
C GLN A 89 -11.26 -8.59 6.64
N ALA A 90 -12.55 -8.21 6.70
CA ALA A 90 -13.63 -8.97 6.06
C ALA A 90 -13.89 -8.55 4.61
N ASP A 91 -13.47 -7.35 4.20
CA ASP A 91 -13.65 -6.89 2.83
C ASP A 91 -12.76 -7.70 1.87
N VAL A 92 -13.34 -8.14 0.74
CA VAL A 92 -12.69 -9.02 -0.23
C VAL A 92 -11.42 -8.43 -0.85
N SER A 93 -11.28 -7.10 -0.85
CA SER A 93 -10.07 -6.44 -1.30
C SER A 93 -8.85 -6.71 -0.42
N ASN A 94 -9.03 -7.26 0.80
CA ASN A 94 -7.94 -7.66 1.69
C ASN A 94 -7.28 -9.00 1.31
N HIS A 95 -7.81 -9.77 0.34
CA HIS A 95 -7.17 -11.00 -0.12
C HIS A 95 -5.70 -10.72 -0.52
N MET A 96 -4.75 -11.53 -0.05
CA MET A 96 -3.30 -11.30 -0.18
C MET A 96 -2.76 -10.04 0.52
N HIS A 97 -3.52 -9.45 1.46
CA HIS A 97 -3.08 -8.29 2.25
C HIS A 97 -3.30 -8.45 3.75
N PRO A 98 -2.69 -9.46 4.41
CA PRO A 98 -2.76 -9.60 5.86
C PRO A 98 -2.13 -8.37 6.53
N LEU A 99 -2.84 -7.78 7.49
CA LEU A 99 -2.34 -6.63 8.26
C LEU A 99 -1.24 -7.07 9.21
N GLY A 100 -0.11 -6.37 9.17
CA GLY A 100 0.96 -6.43 10.15
C GLY A 100 1.05 -5.14 10.96
N PHE A 101 1.74 -5.19 12.10
CA PHE A 101 1.98 -4.03 12.96
C PHE A 101 3.44 -3.99 13.39
N ALA A 102 4.09 -2.84 13.24
CA ALA A 102 5.51 -2.69 13.53
C ALA A 102 5.86 -1.36 14.18
N TYR A 103 7.00 -1.30 14.86
CA TYR A 103 7.52 -0.06 15.45
C TYR A 103 8.15 0.87 14.40
N TYR A 104 8.45 0.35 13.21
CA TYR A 104 8.98 1.11 12.07
C TYR A 104 8.26 0.71 10.76
N PRO A 105 8.32 1.55 9.72
CA PRO A 105 7.70 1.24 8.42
C PRO A 105 8.17 -0.08 7.82
N ASP A 106 7.24 -0.73 7.14
CA ASP A 106 7.35 -1.95 6.33
C ASP A 106 7.73 -3.22 7.11
N GLY A 107 7.85 -3.15 8.44
CA GLY A 107 7.95 -4.32 9.33
C GLY A 107 8.96 -5.36 8.84
N ALA A 108 8.52 -6.62 8.71
CA ALA A 108 9.31 -7.72 8.19
C ALA A 108 10.05 -7.41 6.88
N HIS A 109 9.44 -6.67 5.95
CA HIS A 109 10.06 -6.35 4.66
C HIS A 109 11.29 -5.44 4.79
N ALA A 110 11.40 -4.68 5.87
CA ALA A 110 12.53 -3.79 6.15
C ALA A 110 13.48 -4.34 7.23
N ASN A 111 13.33 -5.62 7.62
CA ASN A 111 13.96 -6.19 8.80
C ASN A 111 13.77 -5.31 10.05
N ALA A 112 12.60 -4.67 10.15
CA ALA A 112 12.24 -3.83 11.27
C ALA A 112 11.54 -4.62 12.36
N ASP A 113 11.77 -4.21 13.61
CA ASP A 113 11.10 -4.77 14.78
C ASP A 113 9.57 -4.63 14.63
N GLU A 114 8.90 -5.77 14.53
CA GLU A 114 7.46 -5.88 14.58
C GLU A 114 6.93 -5.78 16.02
N LEU A 115 5.62 -5.59 16.15
CA LEU A 115 4.97 -5.74 17.44
C LEU A 115 4.84 -7.24 17.73
N GLU A 116 5.69 -7.73 18.61
CA GLU A 116 5.70 -9.13 19.04
C GLU A 116 5.74 -9.22 20.57
N PRO A 117 5.27 -10.33 21.17
CA PRO A 117 5.17 -10.48 22.62
C PRO A 117 6.46 -10.25 23.40
N THR A 118 7.63 -10.43 22.76
CA THR A 118 8.96 -10.32 23.38
C THR A 118 9.79 -9.13 22.88
N ILE A 119 9.22 -8.29 22.00
CA ILE A 119 9.92 -7.12 21.47
C ILE A 119 9.52 -5.88 22.26
N VAL A 120 10.45 -5.43 23.12
CA VAL A 120 10.26 -4.24 23.95
C VAL A 120 10.04 -3.00 23.07
N PRO A 121 8.97 -2.20 23.30
CA PRO A 121 8.75 -0.97 22.56
C PRO A 121 10.01 -0.08 22.57
N PRO A 122 10.52 0.37 21.40
CA PRO A 122 11.79 1.07 21.33
C PRO A 122 11.83 2.34 22.19
N GLY A 123 12.77 2.36 23.15
CA GLY A 123 12.95 3.48 24.07
C GLY A 123 12.01 3.49 25.29
N SER A 124 11.22 2.43 25.49
CA SER A 124 10.47 2.16 26.72
C SER A 124 11.39 1.63 27.83
N SER A 125 10.98 1.80 29.09
CA SER A 125 11.59 1.16 30.26
C SER A 125 10.97 -0.19 30.64
N SER A 126 10.02 -0.68 29.82
CA SER A 126 9.35 -1.96 30.03
C SER A 126 10.33 -3.14 30.02
N THR A 127 10.01 -4.18 30.80
CA THR A 127 10.70 -5.48 30.81
C THR A 127 9.79 -6.59 30.30
N CYS A 128 8.88 -6.23 29.40
CA CYS A 128 7.83 -7.11 28.88
C CYS A 128 8.39 -8.28 28.03
N ASP A 129 9.65 -8.20 27.63
CA ASP A 129 10.39 -9.29 27.00
C ASP A 129 10.63 -10.47 27.94
N THR A 130 10.64 -10.22 29.26
CA THR A 130 10.92 -11.27 30.26
C THR A 130 9.73 -12.17 30.56
N ASP A 131 8.51 -11.73 30.24
CA ASP A 131 7.25 -12.42 30.52
C ASP A 131 6.30 -12.44 29.30
N SER A 132 6.85 -12.19 28.10
CA SER A 132 6.13 -12.13 26.82
C SER A 132 4.86 -11.28 26.89
N SER A 133 4.92 -10.13 27.57
CA SER A 133 3.78 -9.23 27.77
C SER A 133 3.81 -7.97 26.89
N CYS A 134 4.79 -7.87 25.98
CA CYS A 134 4.93 -6.67 25.16
C CYS A 134 3.69 -6.50 24.27
N PRO A 135 3.28 -5.26 23.92
CA PRO A 135 2.15 -5.03 23.03
C PRO A 135 2.33 -5.76 21.70
N ALA A 136 1.44 -6.71 21.41
CA ALA A 136 1.45 -7.48 20.18
C ALA A 136 0.03 -7.64 19.61
N PRO A 137 -0.12 -7.75 18.28
CA PRO A 137 -1.38 -8.09 17.65
C PRO A 137 -1.81 -9.52 18.04
N MET A 138 -3.11 -9.78 18.12
CA MET A 138 -3.69 -11.10 18.30
C MET A 138 -4.56 -11.42 17.08
N TYR A 139 -4.16 -12.43 16.31
CA TYR A 139 -4.81 -12.75 15.04
C TYR A 139 -5.97 -13.74 15.20
N HIS A 140 -7.10 -13.41 14.61
CA HIS A 140 -8.32 -14.20 14.66
C HIS A 140 -8.82 -14.58 13.27
N MET A 141 -9.44 -15.76 13.19
CA MET A 141 -10.22 -16.20 12.05
C MET A 141 -11.57 -16.74 12.57
N ASN A 142 -12.68 -16.26 12.03
CA ASN A 142 -14.05 -16.57 12.49
C ASN A 142 -14.24 -16.43 14.01
N GLU A 143 -13.79 -15.31 14.56
CA GLU A 143 -13.82 -15.00 16.00
C GLU A 143 -12.92 -15.90 16.87
N GLU A 144 -12.38 -17.00 16.34
CA GLU A 144 -11.41 -17.85 17.02
C GLU A 144 -10.03 -17.21 17.03
N TYR A 145 -9.44 -17.10 18.22
CA TYR A 145 -8.07 -16.65 18.37
C TYR A 145 -7.11 -17.77 17.93
N LEU A 146 -6.20 -17.46 17.01
CA LEU A 146 -5.29 -18.44 16.41
C LEU A 146 -3.98 -18.64 17.18
N GLY A 147 -3.77 -17.87 18.25
CA GLY A 147 -2.58 -17.92 19.07
C GLY A 147 -2.86 -18.31 20.52
N SER A 148 -1.86 -18.06 21.36
CA SER A 148 -1.88 -18.39 22.79
C SER A 148 -1.38 -17.25 23.69
N TYR A 149 -0.65 -16.28 23.13
CA TYR A 149 -0.32 -14.99 23.76
C TYR A 149 -1.58 -14.16 24.08
N SER A 150 -1.58 -13.33 25.13
CA SER A 150 -2.59 -12.28 25.30
C SER A 150 -2.16 -11.24 26.34
N ASN A 151 -2.12 -9.96 25.95
CA ASN A 151 -2.09 -8.82 26.87
C ASN A 151 -3.50 -8.20 27.07
N ASN A 152 -4.54 -8.87 26.60
CA ASN A 152 -5.90 -8.37 26.60
C ASN A 152 -6.89 -9.41 27.13
N VAL A 153 -7.18 -9.31 28.42
CA VAL A 153 -8.12 -10.19 29.14
C VAL A 153 -9.53 -10.24 28.57
N ASN A 154 -9.93 -9.25 27.75
CA ASN A 154 -11.24 -9.21 27.11
C ASN A 154 -11.33 -10.04 25.83
N ILE A 155 -10.18 -10.34 25.21
CA ILE A 155 -10.08 -11.10 23.97
C ILE A 155 -9.74 -12.56 24.27
N SER A 156 -8.74 -12.77 25.11
CA SER A 156 -8.37 -14.09 25.63
C SER A 156 -7.87 -13.95 27.05
N SER A 157 -8.33 -14.84 27.93
CA SER A 157 -7.83 -14.92 29.32
C SER A 157 -6.44 -15.56 29.41
N GLY A 158 -5.67 -15.58 28.31
CA GLY A 158 -4.33 -16.15 28.21
C GLY A 158 -3.43 -15.76 29.39
N GLN A 159 -2.64 -16.71 29.87
CA GLN A 159 -1.86 -16.55 31.09
C GLN A 159 -0.60 -15.72 30.81
N ILE A 160 -0.61 -14.44 31.19
CA ILE A 160 0.62 -13.71 31.49
C ILE A 160 1.28 -14.47 32.65
N SER A 161 2.28 -15.28 32.34
CA SER A 161 3.01 -16.14 33.27
C SER A 161 4.45 -16.21 32.81
N ASP A 162 5.37 -16.66 33.68
CA ASP A 162 6.80 -16.79 33.37
C ASP A 162 7.12 -17.77 32.19
N ASN A 163 6.10 -18.35 31.54
CA ASN A 163 6.18 -19.12 30.29
C ASN A 163 5.07 -18.71 29.29
N ALA A 164 4.70 -17.43 29.27
CA ALA A 164 3.73 -16.90 28.33
C ALA A 164 4.21 -17.15 26.90
N SER A 165 3.28 -17.64 26.08
CA SER A 165 3.57 -18.00 24.70
C SER A 165 3.97 -16.77 23.89
N GLU A 166 4.93 -16.94 22.99
CA GLU A 166 5.26 -15.97 21.93
C GLU A 166 4.33 -16.11 20.73
N ASP A 167 3.49 -17.15 20.69
CA ASP A 167 2.56 -17.37 19.58
C ASP A 167 1.35 -16.45 19.71
N PHE A 168 1.33 -15.41 18.88
CA PHE A 168 0.26 -14.43 18.76
C PHE A 168 -0.69 -14.68 17.57
N GLY A 169 -0.55 -15.86 16.93
CA GLY A 169 -1.46 -16.36 15.89
C GLY A 169 -1.10 -16.00 14.45
N LEU A 170 -0.03 -15.23 14.20
CA LEU A 170 0.36 -14.81 12.85
C LEU A 170 0.69 -15.99 11.93
N ASP A 171 1.43 -16.99 12.44
CA ASP A 171 1.86 -18.19 11.69
C ASP A 171 0.68 -19.04 11.19
N ASN A 172 -0.50 -18.88 11.78
CA ASN A 172 -1.74 -19.54 11.36
C ASN A 172 -2.64 -18.61 10.53
N TYR A 173 -2.42 -17.30 10.59
CA TYR A 173 -3.22 -16.26 9.94
C TYR A 173 -2.69 -15.93 8.55
N GLU A 174 -1.42 -15.54 8.45
CA GLU A 174 -0.80 -15.07 7.21
C GLU A 174 -0.86 -16.12 6.09
N PRO A 175 -0.55 -17.42 6.31
CA PRO A 175 -0.58 -18.40 5.24
C PRO A 175 -1.95 -18.52 4.55
N MET A 176 -3.04 -18.23 5.28
CA MET A 176 -4.39 -18.29 4.72
C MET A 176 -4.58 -17.30 3.58
N PHE A 177 -3.90 -16.15 3.61
CA PHE A 177 -4.01 -15.10 2.59
C PHE A 177 -3.36 -15.48 1.26
N PHE A 178 -2.54 -16.53 1.22
CA PHE A 178 -1.94 -17.06 -0.02
C PHE A 178 -2.82 -18.07 -0.75
N HIS A 179 -3.95 -18.48 -0.16
CA HIS A 179 -4.89 -19.38 -0.82
C HIS A 179 -5.63 -18.67 -1.96
N PRO A 180 -6.11 -19.41 -2.97
CA PRO A 180 -6.95 -18.86 -4.04
C PRO A 180 -8.12 -18.04 -3.49
N LEU A 181 -8.51 -16.98 -4.20
CA LEU A 181 -9.45 -15.98 -3.70
C LEU A 181 -10.78 -16.60 -3.21
N THR A 182 -11.31 -17.56 -3.97
CA THR A 182 -12.58 -18.23 -3.64
C THR A 182 -12.48 -19.08 -2.38
N GLU A 183 -11.33 -19.72 -2.14
CA GLU A 183 -11.06 -20.48 -0.93
C GLU A 183 -10.89 -19.53 0.27
N TRP A 184 -10.16 -18.43 0.08
CA TRP A 184 -9.96 -17.40 1.11
C TRP A 184 -11.27 -16.80 1.59
N ILE A 185 -12.20 -16.46 0.67
CA ILE A 185 -13.55 -16.01 1.02
C ILE A 185 -14.28 -17.07 1.86
N GLY A 186 -14.09 -18.35 1.53
CA GLY A 186 -14.69 -19.47 2.25
C GLY A 186 -14.22 -19.63 3.70
N TYR A 187 -13.06 -19.06 4.06
CA TYR A 187 -12.58 -19.06 5.45
C TYR A 187 -13.32 -18.07 6.35
N GLY A 188 -14.09 -17.14 5.81
CA GLY A 188 -14.89 -16.20 6.59
C GLY A 188 -14.09 -14.99 7.07
N ASN A 189 -14.35 -14.55 8.30
CA ASN A 189 -13.89 -13.25 8.78
C ASN A 189 -12.50 -13.32 9.41
N PHE A 190 -11.60 -12.46 8.94
CA PHE A 190 -10.30 -12.24 9.55
C PHE A 190 -10.29 -10.95 10.38
N ALA A 191 -9.60 -10.96 11.51
CA ALA A 191 -9.45 -9.77 12.34
C ALA A 191 -8.16 -9.78 13.16
N VAL A 192 -7.62 -8.59 13.43
CA VAL A 192 -6.46 -8.41 14.30
C VAL A 192 -6.84 -7.56 15.51
N TYR A 193 -6.60 -8.06 16.71
CA TYR A 193 -6.84 -7.33 17.94
C TYR A 193 -5.54 -6.73 18.46
N LEU A 194 -5.55 -5.47 18.89
CA LEU A 194 -4.36 -4.80 19.39
C LEU A 194 -4.68 -3.95 20.61
N LYS A 195 -3.78 -3.94 21.59
CA LYS A 195 -3.90 -3.14 22.81
C LYS A 195 -2.52 -2.67 23.27
N PHE A 196 -2.45 -1.38 23.58
CA PHE A 196 -1.40 -0.78 24.41
C PHE A 196 -1.97 -0.46 25.78
N ASP A 197 -1.25 -0.78 26.85
CA ASP A 197 -1.71 -0.51 28.22
C ASP A 197 -1.70 0.98 28.56
N ALA A 198 -2.61 1.39 29.45
CA ALA A 198 -2.83 2.79 29.79
C ALA A 198 -1.59 3.48 30.40
N ASP A 199 -0.79 2.70 31.13
CA ASP A 199 0.43 3.12 31.82
C ASP A 199 1.70 2.96 30.96
N THR A 200 1.57 2.63 29.67
CA THR A 200 2.73 2.56 28.77
C THR A 200 3.53 3.87 28.78
N ASP A 201 4.85 3.74 28.89
CA ASP A 201 5.81 4.85 28.78
C ASP A 201 6.38 5.01 27.36
N PHE A 202 5.95 4.17 26.42
CA PHE A 202 6.26 4.30 25.00
C PHE A 202 5.59 5.56 24.43
N LYS A 203 6.38 6.35 23.69
CA LYS A 203 5.97 7.70 23.25
C LYS A 203 5.96 7.89 21.74
N ARG A 204 6.28 6.87 20.96
CA ARG A 204 6.40 7.00 19.51
C ARG A 204 5.14 6.50 18.81
N ASP A 205 5.05 6.79 17.53
CA ASP A 205 4.07 6.21 16.64
C ASP A 205 4.47 4.77 16.29
N ILE A 206 3.49 3.98 15.87
CA ILE A 206 3.70 2.66 15.26
C ILE A 206 3.12 2.67 13.84
N PHE A 207 3.27 1.57 13.12
CA PHE A 207 2.78 1.44 11.75
C PHE A 207 1.91 0.19 11.63
N TYR A 208 0.83 0.29 10.86
CA TYR A 208 0.22 -0.87 10.23
C TYR A 208 0.83 -1.02 8.83
N PHE A 209 1.01 -2.25 8.36
CA PHE A 209 1.55 -2.54 7.03
C PHE A 209 0.94 -3.82 6.48
N CYS A 210 1.29 -4.22 5.26
CA CYS A 210 0.89 -5.49 4.69
C CYS A 210 2.04 -6.49 4.83
N HIS A 211 1.78 -7.68 5.36
CA HIS A 211 2.78 -8.74 5.55
C HIS A 211 3.28 -9.36 4.24
N ILE A 212 2.52 -9.22 3.16
CA ILE A 212 2.85 -9.79 1.84
C ILE A 212 3.43 -8.74 0.89
N HIS A 213 2.99 -7.49 1.00
CA HIS A 213 3.30 -6.43 0.04
C HIS A 213 3.94 -5.21 0.73
N GLN A 214 5.20 -4.92 0.36
CA GLN A 214 5.96 -3.77 0.89
C GLN A 214 5.41 -2.39 0.46
N TYR A 215 5.92 -1.31 1.04
CA TYR A 215 5.55 0.09 0.75
C TYR A 215 4.08 0.45 1.00
N MET A 216 3.39 -0.33 1.82
CA MET A 216 1.97 -0.13 2.17
C MET A 216 1.78 0.37 3.61
N SER A 217 2.85 0.80 4.28
CA SER A 217 2.77 1.20 5.68
C SER A 217 1.93 2.44 5.86
N GLY A 218 1.02 2.44 6.82
CA GLY A 218 0.36 3.63 7.33
C GLY A 218 0.60 3.82 8.82
N ARG A 219 0.41 5.06 9.29
CA ARG A 219 0.80 5.47 10.65
C ARG A 219 -0.32 5.25 11.66
N ILE A 220 0.05 4.86 12.87
CA ILE A 220 -0.82 4.89 14.04
C ILE A 220 -0.18 5.79 15.11
N LYS A 221 -0.90 6.85 15.48
CA LYS A 221 -0.56 7.69 16.63
C LYS A 221 -1.20 7.14 17.88
N LEU A 222 -0.38 6.86 18.90
CA LEU A 222 -0.88 6.56 20.24
C LEU A 222 -1.36 7.86 20.91
N LEU A 223 -2.50 7.78 21.59
CA LEU A 223 -3.19 8.90 22.19
C LEU A 223 -3.34 8.68 23.70
N ARG A 224 -3.36 9.79 24.43
CA ARG A 224 -3.76 9.85 25.84
C ARG A 224 -4.72 11.02 26.03
N ASP A 225 -5.91 10.74 26.55
CA ASP A 225 -7.03 11.67 26.70
C ASP A 225 -7.40 12.34 25.36
N GLY A 226 -7.34 11.58 24.26
CA GLY A 226 -7.63 12.04 22.90
C GLY A 226 -6.53 12.87 22.24
N ILE A 227 -5.42 13.15 22.95
CA ILE A 227 -4.27 13.92 22.46
C ILE A 227 -3.14 12.96 22.08
N PRO A 228 -2.49 13.11 20.92
CA PRO A 228 -1.31 12.30 20.58
C PRO A 228 -0.22 12.39 21.65
N ILE A 229 0.36 11.24 22.01
CA ILE A 229 1.50 11.19 22.93
C ILE A 229 2.74 11.86 22.29
N GLN A 230 2.84 11.78 20.96
CA GLN A 230 3.81 12.51 20.13
C GLN A 230 3.09 13.55 19.24
N PRO A 231 2.70 14.71 19.79
CA PRO A 231 1.92 15.71 19.04
C PRO A 231 2.78 16.49 18.05
N ASP A 232 4.05 16.72 18.37
CA ASP A 232 4.87 17.70 17.65
C ASP A 232 5.68 17.10 16.49
N ALA A 233 5.60 15.78 16.26
CA ALA A 233 6.33 15.12 15.17
C ALA A 233 5.74 13.76 14.80
N ASP A 234 6.07 13.32 13.58
CA ASP A 234 5.85 11.97 13.09
C ASP A 234 7.13 11.15 13.29
N LEU A 235 7.17 10.39 14.40
CA LEU A 235 8.35 9.62 14.79
C LEU A 235 7.97 8.18 15.12
N PRO A 236 8.59 7.18 14.45
CA PRO A 236 9.56 7.30 13.36
C PRO A 236 8.99 7.94 12.07
N ALA A 237 9.87 8.44 11.21
CA ALA A 237 9.49 8.91 9.87
C ALA A 237 9.09 7.71 8.98
N LEU A 238 8.17 7.91 8.04
CA LEU A 238 7.74 6.87 7.10
C LEU A 238 8.87 6.40 6.17
N GLY A 239 9.79 7.30 5.82
CA GLY A 239 10.98 6.97 5.02
C GLY A 239 10.77 6.94 3.50
N TYR A 240 9.52 7.02 3.04
CA TYR A 240 9.16 7.16 1.63
C TYR A 240 7.89 8.00 1.47
N GLU A 241 7.65 8.47 0.25
CA GLU A 241 6.41 9.13 -0.15
C GLU A 241 5.46 8.08 -0.73
N TYR A 242 4.16 8.24 -0.50
CA TYR A 242 3.18 7.41 -1.18
C TYR A 242 3.13 7.73 -2.67
N ASP A 243 2.92 6.68 -3.44
CA ASP A 243 2.55 6.78 -4.84
C ASP A 243 1.23 7.52 -4.98
N ILE A 244 1.15 8.39 -5.99
CA ILE A 244 -0.07 9.10 -6.34
C ILE A 244 -0.24 8.95 -7.86
N PRO A 245 -1.23 8.17 -8.33
CA PRO A 245 -1.57 8.09 -9.74
C PRO A 245 -1.92 9.48 -10.25
N THR A 246 -1.41 9.84 -11.42
CA THR A 246 -1.69 11.15 -12.05
C THR A 246 -2.05 10.98 -13.53
N GLY A 247 -2.66 11.99 -14.12
CA GLY A 247 -2.84 12.06 -15.58
C GLY A 247 -3.48 10.81 -16.19
N HIS A 248 -2.74 10.16 -17.10
CA HIS A 248 -3.17 8.96 -17.81
C HIS A 248 -3.53 7.81 -16.87
N ASP A 249 -2.78 7.63 -15.78
CA ASP A 249 -2.96 6.52 -14.84
C ASP A 249 -4.29 6.60 -14.07
N ILE A 250 -4.75 7.82 -13.72
CA ILE A 250 -6.08 8.00 -13.10
C ILE A 250 -7.20 7.55 -14.04
N VAL A 251 -7.07 7.89 -15.33
CA VAL A 251 -8.08 7.58 -16.36
C VAL A 251 -8.11 6.08 -16.61
N CYS A 252 -6.95 5.44 -16.70
CA CYS A 252 -6.83 4.02 -17.00
C CYS A 252 -6.96 3.12 -15.76
N GLY A 253 -6.88 3.68 -14.54
CA GLY A 253 -6.85 2.89 -13.31
C GLY A 253 -5.55 2.11 -13.13
N THR A 254 -4.44 2.62 -13.67
CA THR A 254 -3.12 1.98 -13.76
C THR A 254 -2.09 2.72 -12.91
N TYR A 255 -0.84 2.28 -12.98
CA TYR A 255 0.29 2.97 -12.39
C TYR A 255 1.52 2.96 -13.34
N GLY A 256 2.19 4.10 -13.46
CA GLY A 256 3.49 4.23 -14.13
C GLY A 256 3.43 4.32 -15.65
N LEU A 257 2.29 4.66 -16.25
CA LEU A 257 2.10 4.57 -17.71
C LEU A 257 2.18 5.90 -18.46
N ASP A 258 2.20 7.04 -17.77
CA ASP A 258 2.07 8.36 -18.41
C ASP A 258 3.11 8.60 -19.53
N GLN A 259 4.35 8.16 -19.34
CA GLN A 259 5.44 8.31 -20.32
C GLN A 259 5.39 7.32 -21.49
N PHE A 260 4.54 6.30 -21.43
CA PHE A 260 4.46 5.23 -22.44
C PHE A 260 3.27 5.38 -23.39
N GLN A 261 2.57 6.51 -23.32
CA GLN A 261 1.51 6.85 -24.28
C GLN A 261 2.07 6.92 -25.70
N LEU A 262 1.31 6.41 -26.67
CA LEU A 262 1.68 6.49 -28.08
C LEU A 262 1.39 7.89 -28.68
N PRO A 263 2.21 8.37 -29.63
CA PRO A 263 3.40 7.70 -30.18
C PRO A 263 4.60 7.74 -29.22
N HIS A 264 5.34 6.64 -29.15
CA HIS A 264 6.58 6.51 -28.38
C HIS A 264 7.71 5.99 -29.28
N GLU A 265 8.96 6.44 -29.09
CA GLU A 265 10.04 6.17 -30.04
C GLU A 265 10.50 4.70 -30.07
N GLU A 266 10.25 3.97 -28.98
CA GLU A 266 10.62 2.57 -28.79
C GLU A 266 9.42 1.61 -29.00
N CYS A 267 8.27 2.14 -29.43
CA CYS A 267 7.05 1.36 -29.58
C CYS A 267 6.46 1.49 -30.99
N PRO A 268 5.72 0.47 -31.49
CA PRO A 268 4.90 0.59 -32.67
C PRO A 268 3.89 1.73 -32.54
N GLN A 269 3.35 2.18 -33.67
CA GLN A 269 2.35 3.26 -33.68
C GLN A 269 0.99 2.85 -33.10
N VAL A 270 0.74 1.53 -32.96
CA VAL A 270 -0.49 0.96 -32.39
C VAL A 270 -0.21 -0.47 -31.93
N PHE A 271 -0.80 -0.90 -30.81
CA PHE A 271 -0.87 -2.30 -30.39
C PHE A 271 -2.28 -2.87 -30.56
N VAL A 272 -3.32 -2.06 -30.35
CA VAL A 272 -4.72 -2.48 -30.52
C VAL A 272 -5.28 -2.02 -31.88
N CYS A 273 -5.39 -2.96 -32.81
CA CYS A 273 -5.92 -2.71 -34.16
C CYS A 273 -7.45 -2.54 -34.20
N ASP A 274 -7.95 -1.94 -35.27
CA ASP A 274 -9.37 -1.90 -35.65
C ASP A 274 -10.32 -1.32 -34.58
N THR A 275 -9.83 -0.40 -33.75
CA THR A 275 -10.65 0.32 -32.76
C THR A 275 -11.68 1.22 -33.45
N SER A 276 -12.96 0.94 -33.24
CA SER A 276 -14.06 1.69 -33.86
C SER A 276 -14.35 2.99 -33.11
N ASP A 277 -14.57 4.08 -33.85
CA ASP A 277 -15.03 5.36 -33.28
C ASP A 277 -16.45 5.31 -32.69
N GLY A 278 -17.19 4.22 -32.93
CA GLY A 278 -18.56 4.05 -32.44
C GLY A 278 -18.68 3.68 -30.95
N ASN A 279 -17.62 3.15 -30.33
CA ASN A 279 -17.58 2.78 -28.91
C ASN A 279 -16.45 3.54 -28.22
N LYS A 280 -16.78 4.63 -27.53
CA LYS A 280 -15.79 5.55 -26.95
C LYS A 280 -15.11 4.94 -25.74
N GLU A 281 -15.83 4.17 -24.95
CA GLU A 281 -15.35 3.51 -23.75
C GLU A 281 -14.32 2.43 -24.12
N LEU A 282 -14.62 1.59 -25.11
CA LEU A 282 -13.67 0.60 -25.63
C LEU A 282 -12.46 1.28 -26.30
N LYS A 283 -12.67 2.41 -27.01
CA LYS A 283 -11.57 3.18 -27.59
C LYS A 283 -10.63 3.72 -26.50
N GLN A 284 -11.17 4.27 -25.42
CA GLN A 284 -10.37 4.74 -24.27
C GLN A 284 -9.63 3.58 -23.60
N PHE A 285 -10.30 2.46 -23.37
CA PHE A 285 -9.65 1.26 -22.82
C PHE A 285 -8.52 0.76 -23.74
N SER A 286 -8.74 0.76 -25.06
CA SER A 286 -7.71 0.37 -26.03
C SER A 286 -6.48 1.29 -25.97
N GLN A 287 -6.67 2.59 -25.75
CA GLN A 287 -5.56 3.52 -25.56
C GLN A 287 -4.78 3.25 -24.27
N CYS A 288 -5.46 2.81 -23.20
CA CYS A 288 -4.78 2.35 -21.99
C CYS A 288 -3.94 1.10 -22.28
N ILE A 289 -4.48 0.12 -23.02
CA ILE A 289 -3.78 -1.09 -23.44
C ILE A 289 -2.56 -0.77 -24.32
N ASP A 290 -2.64 0.23 -25.20
CA ASP A 290 -1.50 0.69 -26.00
C ASP A 290 -0.35 1.17 -25.10
N SER A 291 -0.63 1.99 -24.08
CA SER A 291 0.39 2.47 -23.14
C SER A 291 1.01 1.34 -22.32
N MET A 292 0.18 0.39 -21.86
CA MET A 292 0.63 -0.79 -21.12
C MET A 292 1.58 -1.67 -21.95
N ASN A 293 1.19 -1.97 -23.20
CA ASN A 293 2.02 -2.76 -24.09
C ASN A 293 3.30 -2.03 -24.49
N CYS A 294 3.27 -0.70 -24.62
CA CYS A 294 4.46 0.10 -24.82
C CYS A 294 5.41 0.01 -23.61
N HIS A 295 4.88 0.19 -22.40
CA HIS A 295 5.64 0.01 -21.16
C HIS A 295 6.30 -1.38 -21.08
N MET A 296 5.53 -2.44 -21.35
CA MET A 296 6.06 -3.80 -21.39
C MET A 296 7.17 -3.96 -22.43
N MET A 297 6.97 -3.45 -23.64
CA MET A 297 7.96 -3.57 -24.72
C MET A 297 9.26 -2.85 -24.38
N VAL A 298 9.18 -1.63 -23.83
CA VAL A 298 10.36 -0.89 -23.38
C VAL A 298 11.06 -1.64 -22.26
N GLY A 299 10.34 -2.02 -21.20
CA GLY A 299 10.92 -2.71 -20.05
C GLY A 299 11.48 -4.10 -20.36
N MET A 300 10.87 -4.86 -21.28
CA MET A 300 11.38 -6.16 -21.71
C MET A 300 12.55 -6.06 -22.71
N THR A 301 12.84 -4.87 -23.22
CA THR A 301 14.00 -4.64 -24.08
C THR A 301 15.22 -4.41 -23.20
N THR A 302 15.87 -5.51 -22.79
CA THR A 302 16.94 -5.50 -21.80
C THR A 302 18.32 -5.78 -22.41
N SER A 303 19.36 -5.34 -21.70
CA SER A 303 20.75 -5.64 -21.96
C SER A 303 21.22 -6.81 -21.10
N VAL A 304 22.23 -7.53 -21.56
CA VAL A 304 23.04 -8.45 -20.73
C VAL A 304 24.39 -7.84 -20.36
N LYS A 305 24.61 -6.57 -20.72
CA LYS A 305 25.86 -5.90 -20.42
C LYS A 305 26.01 -5.75 -18.91
N ASN A 306 27.23 -6.02 -18.41
CA ASN A 306 27.61 -5.99 -16.99
C ASN A 306 27.00 -7.10 -16.11
N VAL A 307 25.99 -7.83 -16.59
CA VAL A 307 25.37 -8.97 -15.89
C VAL A 307 25.02 -10.04 -16.91
N GLU A 308 25.95 -10.96 -17.12
CA GLU A 308 25.79 -12.12 -18.01
C GLU A 308 25.27 -13.32 -17.20
N ASP A 309 24.00 -13.28 -16.78
CA ASP A 309 23.35 -14.33 -15.98
C ASP A 309 21.91 -14.55 -16.47
N GLU A 310 21.52 -15.81 -16.67
CA GLU A 310 20.21 -16.18 -17.20
C GLU A 310 19.06 -15.86 -16.23
N THR A 311 19.32 -15.92 -14.92
CA THR A 311 18.33 -15.57 -13.89
C THR A 311 18.09 -14.07 -13.89
N ALA A 312 19.16 -13.28 -13.97
CA ALA A 312 19.04 -11.82 -14.07
C ALA A 312 18.25 -11.42 -15.32
N LEU A 313 18.63 -11.96 -16.48
CA LEU A 313 17.94 -11.68 -17.75
C LEU A 313 16.46 -12.05 -17.70
N PHE A 314 16.12 -13.22 -17.15
CA PHE A 314 14.73 -13.63 -16.96
C PHE A 314 13.97 -12.61 -16.10
N ILE A 315 14.53 -12.24 -14.94
CA ILE A 315 13.86 -11.35 -14.00
C ILE A 315 13.70 -9.93 -14.58
N HIS A 316 14.75 -9.37 -15.20
CA HIS A 316 14.69 -8.04 -15.82
C HIS A 316 13.59 -7.94 -16.87
N GLN A 317 13.25 -9.03 -17.56
CA GLN A 317 12.13 -9.06 -18.51
C GLN A 317 10.79 -9.46 -17.86
N MET A 318 10.81 -10.30 -16.82
CA MET A 318 9.59 -10.81 -16.21
C MET A 318 8.91 -9.79 -15.29
N ILE A 319 9.68 -8.89 -14.64
CA ILE A 319 9.11 -7.77 -13.86
C ILE A 319 8.21 -6.88 -14.74
N PRO A 320 8.68 -6.27 -15.85
CA PRO A 320 7.82 -5.44 -16.68
C PRO A 320 6.69 -6.24 -17.37
N HIS A 321 6.91 -7.52 -17.66
CA HIS A 321 5.84 -8.42 -18.11
C HIS A 321 4.72 -8.56 -17.06
N HIS A 322 5.08 -8.77 -15.79
CA HIS A 322 4.11 -8.86 -14.70
C HIS A 322 3.41 -7.53 -14.44
N GLN A 323 4.15 -6.42 -14.44
CA GLN A 323 3.58 -5.07 -14.28
C GLN A 323 2.55 -4.76 -15.36
N ASN A 324 2.80 -5.22 -16.60
CA ASN A 324 1.83 -5.11 -17.69
C ASN A 324 0.53 -5.88 -17.39
N ALA A 325 0.64 -7.14 -16.96
CA ALA A 325 -0.53 -7.95 -16.61
C ALA A 325 -1.33 -7.35 -15.45
N VAL A 326 -0.65 -6.86 -14.41
CA VAL A 326 -1.28 -6.15 -13.29
C VAL A 326 -2.02 -4.89 -13.78
N ASN A 327 -1.39 -4.05 -14.59
CA ASN A 327 -2.02 -2.85 -15.13
C ASN A 327 -3.22 -3.18 -16.04
N MET A 328 -3.14 -4.21 -16.88
CA MET A 328 -4.27 -4.67 -17.70
C MET A 328 -5.43 -5.14 -16.82
N ALA A 329 -5.13 -5.90 -15.77
CA ALA A 329 -6.15 -6.40 -14.85
C ALA A 329 -6.85 -5.25 -14.10
N LYS A 330 -6.08 -4.29 -13.57
CA LYS A 330 -6.63 -3.10 -12.93
C LYS A 330 -7.46 -2.27 -13.89
N ALA A 331 -6.99 -2.04 -15.11
CA ALA A 331 -7.74 -1.25 -16.07
C ALA A 331 -9.08 -1.87 -16.45
N LEU A 332 -9.16 -3.20 -16.55
CA LEU A 332 -10.42 -3.87 -16.81
C LEU A 332 -11.38 -3.73 -15.62
N ILE A 333 -10.91 -3.91 -14.38
CA ILE A 333 -11.73 -3.65 -13.16
C ILE A 333 -12.24 -2.20 -13.17
N LYS A 334 -11.38 -1.23 -13.53
CA LYS A 334 -11.72 0.21 -13.55
C LYS A 334 -12.89 0.54 -14.47
N THR A 335 -13.11 -0.24 -15.54
CA THR A 335 -14.22 -0.01 -16.48
C THR A 335 -15.60 -0.26 -15.86
N ASN A 336 -15.69 -1.04 -14.78
CA ASN A 336 -16.93 -1.52 -14.18
C ASN A 336 -17.86 -2.26 -15.17
N THR A 337 -17.30 -2.83 -16.26
CA THR A 337 -18.09 -3.63 -17.22
C THR A 337 -18.35 -5.05 -16.74
N ILE A 338 -17.49 -5.56 -15.86
CA ILE A 338 -17.64 -6.85 -15.20
C ILE A 338 -18.49 -6.61 -13.95
N GLN A 339 -19.60 -7.36 -13.81
CA GLN A 339 -20.47 -7.24 -12.65
C GLN A 339 -20.53 -8.57 -11.92
N CYS A 340 -19.96 -8.61 -10.72
CA CYS A 340 -20.03 -9.75 -9.82
C CYS A 340 -20.57 -9.33 -8.45
N ASP A 341 -21.77 -9.82 -8.12
CA ASP A 341 -22.36 -9.60 -6.80
C ASP A 341 -21.87 -10.62 -5.75
N ASP A 342 -21.34 -11.76 -6.21
CA ASP A 342 -20.92 -12.87 -5.35
C ASP A 342 -19.72 -13.60 -5.96
N LEU A 343 -18.52 -13.29 -5.47
CA LEU A 343 -17.26 -13.89 -5.92
C LEU A 343 -17.12 -15.38 -5.58
N THR A 344 -18.07 -15.98 -4.86
CA THR A 344 -18.11 -17.44 -4.65
C THR A 344 -18.84 -18.18 -5.76
N ASN A 345 -19.54 -17.47 -6.65
CA ASN A 345 -20.27 -18.04 -7.78
C ASN A 345 -19.44 -17.97 -9.08
N ASP A 346 -18.44 -18.85 -9.19
CA ASP A 346 -17.53 -18.93 -10.34
C ASP A 346 -18.18 -19.49 -11.63
N ASP A 347 -19.41 -20.00 -11.55
CA ASP A 347 -20.23 -20.34 -12.73
C ASP A 347 -20.69 -19.08 -13.52
N ASN A 348 -20.69 -17.90 -12.89
CA ASN A 348 -20.91 -16.63 -13.58
C ASN A 348 -19.61 -16.20 -14.27
N PRO A 349 -19.59 -16.01 -15.61
CA PRO A 349 -18.38 -15.64 -16.33
C PRO A 349 -17.79 -14.28 -15.90
N ASP A 350 -18.62 -13.34 -15.46
CA ASP A 350 -18.15 -12.05 -14.95
C ASP A 350 -17.47 -12.23 -13.59
N CYS A 351 -18.04 -13.05 -12.71
CA CYS A 351 -17.41 -13.41 -11.43
C CYS A 351 -16.10 -14.18 -11.63
N ALA A 352 -16.09 -15.18 -12.52
CA ALA A 352 -14.87 -15.89 -12.89
C ALA A 352 -13.79 -14.94 -13.41
N MET A 353 -14.17 -13.95 -14.21
CA MET A 353 -13.24 -12.95 -14.71
C MET A 353 -12.74 -12.03 -13.58
N GLU A 354 -13.61 -11.54 -12.69
CA GLU A 354 -13.19 -10.70 -11.58
C GLU A 354 -12.23 -11.44 -10.62
N ILE A 355 -12.48 -12.73 -10.35
CA ILE A 355 -11.58 -13.58 -9.58
C ILE A 355 -10.19 -13.61 -10.25
N ILE A 356 -10.13 -13.92 -11.54
CA ILE A 356 -8.87 -13.95 -12.31
C ILE A 356 -8.14 -12.59 -12.23
N LEU A 357 -8.85 -11.47 -12.39
CA LEU A 357 -8.25 -10.15 -12.38
C LEU A 357 -7.64 -9.81 -11.01
N ARG A 358 -8.35 -10.08 -9.92
CA ARG A 358 -7.87 -9.85 -8.55
C ARG A 358 -6.67 -10.74 -8.23
N GLU A 359 -6.71 -12.01 -8.62
CA GLU A 359 -5.59 -12.93 -8.44
C GLU A 359 -4.36 -12.54 -9.28
N ILE A 360 -4.55 -12.05 -10.51
CA ILE A 360 -3.44 -11.49 -11.32
C ILE A 360 -2.80 -10.31 -10.59
N ILE A 361 -3.61 -9.36 -10.11
CA ILE A 361 -3.11 -8.15 -9.46
C ILE A 361 -2.28 -8.52 -8.23
N ASN A 362 -2.84 -9.31 -7.33
CA ASN A 362 -2.19 -9.61 -6.05
C ASN A 362 -1.01 -10.56 -6.22
N ASN A 363 -1.18 -11.69 -6.91
CA ASN A 363 -0.11 -12.69 -7.01
C ASN A 363 1.08 -12.20 -7.85
N GLN A 364 0.82 -11.50 -8.96
CA GLN A 364 1.94 -11.01 -9.78
C GLN A 364 2.68 -9.85 -9.10
N ASN A 365 2.00 -9.03 -8.29
CA ASN A 365 2.66 -8.04 -7.45
C ASN A 365 3.57 -8.70 -6.39
N ALA A 366 3.10 -9.75 -5.70
CA ALA A 366 3.94 -10.52 -4.78
C ALA A 366 5.16 -11.14 -5.51
N GLN A 367 4.95 -11.68 -6.72
CA GLN A 367 6.04 -12.24 -7.54
C GLN A 367 7.04 -11.17 -8.01
N ILE A 368 6.60 -9.95 -8.35
CA ILE A 368 7.49 -8.82 -8.67
C ILE A 368 8.40 -8.53 -7.48
N GLN A 369 7.86 -8.48 -6.26
CA GLN A 369 8.66 -8.24 -5.06
C GLN A 369 9.68 -9.37 -4.82
N ALA A 370 9.25 -10.63 -4.92
CA ALA A 370 10.15 -11.78 -4.80
C ALA A 370 11.28 -11.74 -5.85
N MET A 371 10.96 -11.37 -7.09
CA MET A 371 11.93 -11.20 -8.16
C MET A 371 12.95 -10.07 -7.88
N ARG A 372 12.49 -8.91 -7.39
CA ARG A 372 13.37 -7.80 -6.97
C ARG A 372 14.30 -8.22 -5.83
N ALA A 373 13.79 -8.99 -4.86
CA ALA A 373 14.58 -9.54 -3.76
C ALA A 373 15.65 -10.55 -4.26
N ILE A 374 15.33 -11.37 -5.26
CA ILE A 374 16.31 -12.27 -5.88
C ILE A 374 17.45 -11.48 -6.53
N LEU A 375 17.14 -10.41 -7.28
CA LEU A 375 18.17 -9.53 -7.86
C LEU A 375 19.07 -8.94 -6.78
N GLU A 376 18.48 -8.40 -5.71
CA GLU A 376 19.21 -7.80 -4.59
C GLU A 376 20.13 -8.83 -3.91
N SER A 377 19.61 -10.03 -3.58
CA SER A 377 20.37 -11.09 -2.92
C SER A 377 21.60 -11.54 -3.72
N LYS A 378 21.54 -11.40 -5.05
CA LYS A 378 22.62 -11.73 -6.00
C LYS A 378 23.50 -10.53 -6.35
N SER A 379 23.24 -9.36 -5.75
CA SER A 379 23.91 -8.09 -6.08
C SER A 379 23.77 -7.69 -7.56
N PHE A 380 22.65 -8.07 -8.19
CA PHE A 380 22.31 -7.67 -9.55
C PHE A 380 21.58 -6.32 -9.53
N PRO A 381 21.71 -5.49 -10.59
CA PRO A 381 20.94 -4.26 -10.71
C PRO A 381 19.46 -4.62 -10.82
N GLN A 382 18.59 -3.74 -10.31
CA GLN A 382 17.13 -3.96 -10.35
C GLN A 382 16.57 -3.89 -11.78
N GLU A 383 17.22 -3.12 -12.65
CA GLU A 383 16.88 -2.94 -14.06
C GLU A 383 18.15 -3.07 -14.92
N ASN A 384 17.99 -3.44 -16.18
CA ASN A 384 19.10 -3.49 -17.14
C ASN A 384 18.59 -3.17 -18.54
N ASP A 385 18.08 -1.96 -18.73
CA ASP A 385 17.36 -1.58 -19.95
C ASP A 385 18.30 -1.40 -21.15
N CYS A 386 17.73 -1.61 -22.34
CA CYS A 386 18.38 -1.43 -23.62
C CYS A 386 17.48 -0.57 -24.51
N VAL A 387 17.85 0.69 -24.71
CA VAL A 387 17.06 1.62 -25.52
C VAL A 387 17.15 1.24 -27.00
N VAL A 388 16.02 0.88 -27.60
CA VAL A 388 15.93 0.45 -29.02
C VAL A 388 14.78 1.18 -29.73
N PRO A 389 15.07 2.25 -30.49
CA PRO A 389 14.05 2.95 -31.25
C PRO A 389 13.45 2.08 -32.37
N ILE A 390 12.13 2.10 -32.52
CA ILE A 390 11.41 1.45 -33.63
C ILE A 390 11.34 2.44 -34.79
N GLY A 391 12.43 2.47 -35.56
CA GLY A 391 12.55 3.31 -36.75
C GLY A 391 11.73 2.76 -37.92
N GLY A 392 10.72 3.52 -38.36
CA GLY A 392 10.27 3.51 -39.75
C GLY A 392 11.29 4.22 -40.67
N SER A 393 12.55 3.78 -40.68
CA SER A 393 13.56 4.08 -41.72
C SER A 393 14.87 3.36 -41.40
N THR A 394 15.39 2.64 -42.39
CA THR A 394 16.70 1.96 -42.37
C THR A 394 17.81 2.93 -41.94
N VAL A 395 18.47 2.65 -40.82
CA VAL A 395 19.82 3.15 -40.57
C VAL A 395 20.74 1.96 -40.42
N ALA A 396 21.62 1.83 -41.41
CA ALA A 396 22.72 0.88 -41.41
C ALA A 396 23.58 1.10 -40.14
N ALA A 397 24.01 -0.01 -39.55
CA ALA A 397 24.98 -0.03 -38.48
C ALA A 397 26.20 0.84 -38.83
N GLY A 398 26.49 1.85 -38.00
CA GLY A 398 27.71 2.64 -38.14
C GLY A 398 27.77 3.95 -37.34
N ALA A 399 28.53 3.89 -36.25
CA ALA A 399 29.32 4.96 -35.62
C ALA A 399 28.64 5.95 -34.63
N ASN A 400 29.02 5.77 -33.36
CA ASN A 400 29.40 6.77 -32.34
C ASN A 400 28.68 8.13 -32.34
N ASN A 401 27.95 8.42 -31.26
CA ASN A 401 28.31 9.53 -30.37
C ASN A 401 27.68 9.37 -28.98
N VAL A 402 28.56 9.46 -27.98
CA VAL A 402 28.23 9.55 -26.56
C VAL A 402 27.62 10.93 -26.30
N VAL A 403 26.42 10.97 -25.74
CA VAL A 403 25.93 12.15 -25.01
C VAL A 403 25.63 11.71 -23.59
N GLN A 404 26.54 12.08 -22.68
CA GLN A 404 26.30 12.04 -21.25
C GLN A 404 25.18 13.04 -20.93
N SER A 405 24.08 12.55 -20.34
CA SER A 405 23.20 13.41 -19.54
C SER A 405 23.35 12.99 -18.08
N SER A 406 23.82 13.93 -17.29
CA SER A 406 24.08 13.82 -15.87
C SER A 406 22.80 14.15 -15.09
N SER A 407 22.30 13.20 -14.30
CA SER A 407 21.44 13.50 -13.15
C SER A 407 22.04 12.84 -11.92
N SER A 408 22.64 13.68 -11.08
CA SER A 408 23.20 13.35 -9.79
C SER A 408 22.13 12.85 -8.82
N ARG A 409 22.30 11.64 -8.28
CA ARG A 409 21.86 11.32 -6.92
C ARG A 409 23.09 10.92 -6.11
N THR A 410 23.22 11.57 -4.97
CA THR A 410 24.34 11.54 -4.05
C THR A 410 24.39 10.25 -3.25
N ASN A 411 25.59 9.70 -3.08
CA ASN A 411 25.94 8.56 -2.25
C ASN A 411 25.39 8.66 -0.81
N GLY A 412 24.69 7.61 -0.38
CA GLY A 412 24.47 7.25 1.03
C GLY A 412 25.24 5.97 1.36
N SER A 413 25.88 5.94 2.52
CA SER A 413 26.91 5.00 2.96
C SER A 413 26.55 3.51 2.93
N MET A 414 27.50 2.69 2.47
CA MET A 414 27.58 1.25 2.73
C MET A 414 27.58 0.97 4.25
N VAL A 415 26.67 0.12 4.69
CA VAL A 415 26.81 -0.66 5.92
C VAL A 415 26.84 -2.13 5.53
N TYR A 416 27.93 -2.80 5.88
CA TYR A 416 28.09 -4.25 5.73
C TYR A 416 27.06 -4.97 6.61
N VAL A 417 26.12 -5.70 6.01
CA VAL A 417 25.18 -6.59 6.71
C VAL A 417 25.72 -8.03 6.63
N LEU A 418 25.94 -8.63 7.80
CA LEU A 418 26.12 -10.07 7.94
C LEU A 418 24.74 -10.73 7.80
N LEU A 419 24.54 -11.52 6.74
CA LEU A 419 23.37 -12.37 6.58
C LEU A 419 23.34 -13.47 7.66
N VAL A 420 22.28 -13.48 8.46
CA VAL A 420 21.73 -14.71 9.03
C VAL A 420 20.47 -15.04 8.23
N SER A 421 20.48 -16.24 7.68
CA SER A 421 19.52 -16.82 6.74
C SER A 421 18.10 -16.96 7.31
N VAL A 422 17.12 -16.30 6.69
CA VAL A 422 15.71 -16.73 6.71
C VAL A 422 15.44 -17.42 5.38
N LEU A 423 15.62 -18.74 5.38
CA LEU A 423 15.22 -19.63 4.32
C LEU A 423 14.46 -20.77 4.98
N ALA A 424 13.27 -20.46 5.47
CA ALA A 424 12.32 -21.45 5.97
C ALA A 424 10.91 -20.92 5.71
N MET A 425 10.07 -21.81 5.17
CA MET A 425 8.63 -21.68 4.88
C MET A 425 8.25 -21.43 3.42
N ILE A 426 8.62 -22.40 2.57
CA ILE A 426 7.79 -22.81 1.43
C ILE A 426 7.17 -24.15 1.86
N PRO A 427 5.85 -24.25 2.15
CA PRO A 427 5.23 -25.55 2.31
C PRO A 427 5.13 -26.22 0.94
N PHE A 428 5.80 -27.36 0.81
CA PHE A 428 5.60 -28.29 -0.29
C PHE A 428 4.16 -28.79 -0.25
N ILE A 429 3.39 -28.45 -1.28
CA ILE A 429 2.12 -29.10 -1.61
C ILE A 429 2.43 -30.54 -2.04
N ALA A 430 1.85 -31.51 -1.35
CA ALA A 430 1.64 -32.87 -1.81
C ALA A 430 0.17 -33.24 -1.59
#